data_AF-A0A357D3V4-F1
#
_entry.id   AF-A0A357D3V4-F1
#
_cell.length_a   1.000
_cell.length_b   1.000
_cell.length_c   1.000
_cell.angle_alpha   90.00
_cell.angle_beta   90.00
_cell.angle_gamma   90.00
#
_symmetry.space_group_name_H-M   'P 1'
#
loop_
_entity.id
_entity.type
_entity.pdbx_description
1 polymer ?
#
loop_
_entity_poly.entity_id
_entity_poly.type
_entity_poly.pdbx_seq_one_letter_code
_entity_poly.pdbx_strand_id
1 'polypeptide(L)' 'RVVVKVNGLPYKSKRELFGRVRTVIFTPDDLQIIKGGPEKRREFLDLYLAQAYPDYRQIYLRFYRALYQRN' A
#
# COMPACT_ATOMS: atom_id res chain seq x y z
N ARG A 1 16.71 6.23 14.07
CA ARG A 1 16.10 7.52 13.68
C ARG A 1 14.59 7.36 13.79
N VAL A 2 13.91 8.10 14.67
CA VAL A 2 12.44 8.02 14.81
C VAL A 2 11.81 8.62 13.56
N VAL A 3 10.84 7.93 12.96
CA VAL A 3 10.20 8.38 11.71
C VAL A 3 8.97 9.23 12.02
N VAL A 4 8.14 8.79 12.96
CA VAL A 4 6.89 9.46 13.40
C VAL A 4 6.62 9.08 14.86
N LYS A 5 5.91 9.94 15.61
CA LYS A 5 5.31 9.59 16.91
C LYS A 5 3.79 9.49 16.77
N VAL A 6 3.19 8.46 17.35
CA VAL A 6 1.72 8.33 17.46
C VAL A 6 1.38 8.23 18.94
N ASN A 7 0.56 9.15 19.45
CA ASN A 7 0.23 9.26 20.88
C ASN A 7 1.48 9.31 21.78
N GLY A 8 2.52 10.03 21.36
CA GLY A 8 3.80 10.14 22.09
C GLY A 8 4.74 8.94 21.93
N LEU A 9 4.27 7.79 21.43
CA LEU A 9 5.10 6.61 21.20
C LEU A 9 5.89 6.71 19.89
N PRO A 10 7.22 6.50 19.91
CA PRO A 10 8.05 6.57 18.71
C PRO A 10 7.90 5.30 17.86
N TYR A 11 7.57 5.49 16.58
CA TYR A 11 7.53 4.43 15.58
C TYR A 11 8.83 4.42 14.76
N LYS A 12 9.41 3.22 14.60
CA LYS A 12 10.72 3.03 13.97
C LYS A 12 10.62 2.72 12.48
N SER A 13 9.45 2.33 11.99
CA SER A 13 9.24 1.95 10.59
C SER A 13 7.97 2.56 10.00
N LYS A 14 8.06 3.04 8.75
CA LYS A 14 6.88 3.46 7.96
C LYS A 14 5.86 2.33 7.80
N ARG A 15 6.30 1.06 7.83
CA ARG A 15 5.43 -0.11 7.71
C ARG A 15 4.44 -0.22 8.86
N GLU A 16 4.85 0.21 10.06
CA GLU A 16 4.02 0.17 11.27
C GLU A 16 2.94 1.26 11.29
N LEU A 17 3.05 2.26 10.40
CA LEU A 17 2.08 3.35 10.25
C LEU A 17 1.03 3.06 9.16
N PHE A 18 1.29 2.11 8.28
CA PHE A 18 0.43 1.80 7.14
C PHE A 18 -0.93 1.27 7.61
N GLY A 19 -2.03 1.83 7.10
CA GLY A 19 -3.40 1.46 7.49
C GLY A 19 -3.90 2.06 8.82
N ARG A 20 -3.01 2.70 9.60
CA ARG A 20 -3.38 3.33 10.88
C ARG A 20 -4.08 4.68 10.70
N VAL A 21 -3.78 5.35 9.59
CA VAL A 21 -4.49 6.56 9.12
C VAL A 21 -5.13 6.19 7.79
N ARG A 22 -6.46 6.20 7.75
CA ARG A 22 -7.23 5.95 6.53
C ARG A 22 -7.48 7.30 5.86
N THR A 23 -6.89 7.47 4.68
CA THR A 23 -7.02 8.70 3.89
C THR A 23 -7.25 8.33 2.44
N VAL A 24 -8.09 9.12 1.77
CA VAL A 24 -8.29 9.05 0.32
C VAL A 24 -7.70 10.33 -0.27
N ILE A 25 -6.93 10.19 -1.34
CA ILE A 25 -6.35 11.30 -2.09
C ILE A 25 -6.96 11.27 -3.48
N PHE A 26 -7.28 12.44 -4.01
CA PHE A 26 -7.72 12.62 -5.39
C PHE A 26 -6.68 13.41 -6.16
N THR A 27 -6.27 12.91 -7.31
CA THR A 27 -5.29 13.53 -8.20
C THR A 27 -5.76 13.46 -9.65
N PRO A 28 -5.29 14.36 -10.54
CA PRO A 28 -5.57 14.25 -11.98
C PRO A 28 -5.16 12.90 -12.58
N ASP A 29 -4.13 12.26 -12.02
CA ASP A 29 -3.61 10.97 -12.47
C ASP A 29 -4.56 9.81 -12.17
N ASP A 30 -5.55 9.98 -11.29
CA ASP A 30 -6.54 8.95 -10.96
C ASP A 30 -7.37 8.53 -12.18
N LEU A 31 -7.47 9.38 -13.21
CA LEU A 31 -8.05 9.03 -14.51
C LEU A 31 -7.37 7.81 -15.15
N GLN A 32 -6.11 7.51 -14.81
CA GLN A 32 -5.38 6.33 -15.28
C GLN A 32 -5.98 5.02 -14.77
N ILE A 33 -6.72 5.03 -13.67
CA ILE A 33 -7.45 3.84 -13.19
C ILE A 33 -8.52 3.45 -14.24
N ILE A 34 -9.16 4.44 -14.84
CA ILE A 34 -10.22 4.24 -15.84
C ILE A 34 -9.64 4.04 -17.24
N LYS A 35 -8.76 4.95 -17.68
CA LYS A 35 -8.26 5.00 -19.06
C LYS A 35 -7.00 4.17 -19.30
N GLY A 36 -6.27 3.82 -18.24
CA GLY A 36 -5.00 3.12 -18.33
C GLY A 36 -5.14 1.60 -18.42
N GLY A 37 -3.98 0.95 -18.47
CA GLY A 37 -3.86 -0.50 -18.50
C GLY A 37 -4.33 -1.18 -17.20
N PRO A 38 -4.50 -2.51 -17.23
CA PRO A 38 -4.97 -3.27 -16.07
C PRO A 38 -4.01 -3.23 -14.88
N GLU A 39 -2.74 -2.90 -15.09
CA GLU A 39 -1.76 -2.72 -14.03
C GLU A 39 -2.17 -1.64 -13.02
N LYS A 40 -2.64 -0.48 -13.50
CA LYS A 40 -3.04 0.62 -12.61
C LYS A 40 -4.28 0.30 -11.78
N ARG A 41 -5.22 -0.46 -12.35
CA ARG A 41 -6.37 -0.97 -11.59
C ARG A 41 -5.96 -1.97 -10.52
N ARG A 42 -5.01 -2.87 -10.81
CA ARG A 42 -4.48 -3.81 -9.82
C ARG A 42 -3.74 -3.08 -8.70
N GLU A 43 -2.84 -2.15 -9.04
CA GLU A 43 -2.10 -1.35 -8.06
C GLU A 43 -3.04 -0.58 -7.12
N PHE A 44 -4.09 0.03 -7.67
CA PHE A 44 -5.13 0.70 -6.88
C PHE A 44 -5.85 -0.26 -5.92
N LEU A 45 -6.29 -1.42 -6.41
CA LEU A 45 -6.97 -2.43 -5.60
C LEU A 45 -6.06 -3.02 -4.52
N ASP A 46 -4.80 -3.33 -4.85
CA ASP A 46 -3.81 -3.89 -3.93
C ASP A 46 -3.53 -2.91 -2.78
N LEU A 47 -3.43 -1.61 -3.10
CA LEU A 47 -3.25 -0.56 -2.10
C LEU A 47 -4.48 -0.45 -1.18
N TYR A 48 -5.69 -0.46 -1.75
CA TYR A 48 -6.93 -0.39 -0.99
C TYR A 48 -7.09 -1.61 -0.06
N LEU A 49 -6.88 -2.82 -0.58
CA LEU A 49 -6.94 -4.07 0.18
C LEU A 49 -5.89 -4.08 1.29
N ALA A 50 -4.67 -3.58 1.04
CA ALA A 50 -3.65 -3.49 2.08
C ALA A 50 -4.01 -2.51 3.20
N GLN A 51 -4.83 -1.49 2.93
CA GLN A 51 -5.34 -0.57 3.96
C GLN A 51 -6.52 -1.17 4.74
N ALA A 52 -7.43 -1.87 4.05
CA ALA A 52 -8.61 -2.49 4.64
C ALA A 52 -8.27 -3.77 5.44
N TYR A 53 -7.33 -4.57 4.92
CA TYR A 53 -6.94 -5.88 5.44
C TYR A 53 -5.41 -5.91 5.64
N PRO A 54 -4.91 -5.65 6.86
CA PRO A 54 -3.47 -5.55 7.13
C PRO A 54 -2.64 -6.77 6.71
N ASP A 55 -3.23 -7.98 6.79
CA ASP A 55 -2.58 -9.24 6.41
C ASP A 55 -2.35 -9.35 4.90
N TYR A 56 -3.22 -8.72 4.09
CA TYR A 56 -3.13 -8.73 2.63
C TYR A 56 -1.77 -8.21 2.15
N ARG A 57 -1.24 -7.18 2.82
CA ARG A 57 0.05 -6.58 2.48
C ARG A 57 1.20 -7.59 2.55
N GLN A 58 1.19 -8.49 3.54
CA GLN A 58 2.23 -9.51 3.64
C GLN A 58 2.10 -10.55 2.52
N ILE A 59 0.86 -10.95 2.20
CA ILE A 59 0.57 -11.89 1.12
C ILE A 59 1.03 -11.31 -0.22
N TYR A 60 0.66 -10.06 -0.51
CA TYR A 60 1.07 -9.33 -1.71
C TYR A 60 2.59 -9.27 -1.88
N LEU A 61 3.32 -8.93 -0.82
CA LEU A 61 4.80 -8.87 -0.85
C LEU A 61 5.43 -10.26 -1.09
N ARG A 62 4.86 -11.32 -0.51
CA ARG A 62 5.32 -12.70 -0.75
C ARG A 62 5.08 -13.11 -2.20
N PHE A 63 3.89 -12.84 -2.72
CA PHE A 63 3.53 -13.11 -4.11
C PHE A 63 4.49 -12.39 -5.07
N TYR A 64 4.71 -11.08 -4.87
CA TYR A 64 5.58 -10.30 -5.74
C TYR A 64 7.03 -10.80 -5.74
N ARG A 65 7.55 -11.18 -4.55
CA ARG A 65 8.89 -11.78 -4.44
C ARG A 65 8.99 -13.12 -5.19
N ALA A 66 8.00 -13.99 -5.03
CA ALA A 66 7.98 -15.28 -5.71
C ALA A 66 7.87 -15.11 -7.24
N LEU A 67 7.04 -14.17 -7.70
CA LEU A 67 6.91 -13.84 -9.11
C LEU A 67 8.21 -13.31 -9.70
N TYR A 68 8.89 -12.40 -8.98
CA TYR A 68 10.19 -11.86 -9.40
C TYR A 68 11.28 -12.92 -9.46
N GLN A 69 11.28 -13.91 -8.56
CA GLN A 69 12.25 -15.01 -8.58
C GLN A 69 12.00 -16.02 -9.71
N ARG A 70 10.75 -16.11 -10.18
CA ARG A 70 10.35 -17.04 -11.24
C ARG A 70 10.69 -16.50 -12.64
N ASN A 71 10.51 -15.20 -12.85
CA ASN A 71 10.70 -14.53 -14.14
C ASN A 71 12.14 -14.04 -14.29
#